data_AF-A0A952R0D6-F1
#
_entry.id   AF-A0A952R0D6-F1
#
_cell.length_a   1.000
_cell.length_b   1.000
_cell.length_c   1.000
_cell.angle_alpha   90.00
_cell.angle_beta   90.00
_cell.angle_gamma   90.00
#
_symmetry.space_group_name_H-M   'P 1'
#
loop_
_entity.id
_entity.type
_entity.pdbx_description
1 polymer ?
#
loop_
_entity_poly.entity_id
_entity_poly.type
_entity_poly.pdbx_seq_one_letter_code
_entity_poly.pdbx_strand_id
1 'polypeptide(L)'
;DVVGELPAARSLLDDPELANHEVYGPFLAGLAYAEATQFVDEVAQRNVFLDAINRVLLEGMSPADSIRIAAETDQGIWNQFR
;
A
#
# COMPACT_ATOMS: atom_id res chain seq x y z
N ASP A 1 8.93 2.64 26.41
CA ASP A 1 8.04 3.14 25.35
C ASP A 1 8.79 4.03 24.38
N VAL A 2 9.52 3.44 23.45
CA VAL A 2 9.97 4.15 22.25
C VAL A 2 9.27 3.45 21.11
N VAL A 3 8.16 4.04 20.68
CA VAL A 3 7.42 3.57 19.52
C VAL A 3 8.34 3.79 18.33
N GLY A 4 8.61 2.76 17.52
CA GLY A 4 9.50 2.79 16.37
C GLY A 4 8.93 3.59 15.19
N GLU A 5 8.31 4.73 15.47
CA GLU A 5 7.65 5.57 14.48
C GLU A 5 8.66 6.03 13.45
N LEU A 6 8.27 5.86 12.18
CA LEU A 6 9.08 6.33 11.08
C LEU A 6 8.83 7.82 10.85
N PRO A 7 9.89 8.60 10.64
CA PRO A 7 9.72 10.00 10.31
C PRO A 7 8.93 10.18 9.02
N ALA A 8 7.77 10.84 9.10
CA ALA A 8 6.92 11.14 7.94
C ALA A 8 7.45 12.31 7.07
N ALA A 9 8.40 13.10 7.60
CA ALA A 9 8.93 14.27 6.91
C ALA A 9 10.05 13.90 5.93
N ARG A 10 9.85 14.21 4.65
CA ARG A 10 10.87 14.01 3.59
C ARG A 10 12.22 14.67 3.89
N SER A 11 12.23 15.76 4.65
CA SER A 11 13.46 16.46 5.07
C SER A 11 14.40 15.60 5.93
N LEU A 12 13.92 14.48 6.46
CA LEU A 12 14.71 13.55 7.28
C LEU A 12 15.38 12.45 6.44
N LEU A 13 15.12 12.38 5.12
CA LEU A 13 15.82 11.47 4.21
C LEU A 13 17.31 11.79 4.09
N ASP A 14 17.68 13.07 4.27
CA ASP A 14 19.06 13.54 4.13
C ASP A 14 19.85 13.48 5.45
N ASP A 15 19.23 12.99 6.54
CA ASP A 15 19.88 12.87 7.84
C ASP A 15 20.84 11.66 7.87
N PRO A 16 22.17 11.88 7.97
CA PRO A 16 23.14 10.79 7.95
C PRO A 16 23.08 9.89 9.20
N GLU A 17 22.58 10.37 10.33
CA GLU A 17 22.42 9.54 11.52
C GLU A 17 21.26 8.55 11.33
N LEU A 18 20.14 9.01 10.78
CA LEU A 18 18.99 8.16 10.51
C LEU A 18 19.25 7.18 9.35
N ALA A 19 19.93 7.65 8.29
CA ALA A 19 20.26 6.83 7.13
C ALA A 19 21.20 5.65 7.47
N ASN A 20 22.12 5.83 8.42
CA ASN A 20 23.06 4.80 8.85
C ASN A 20 22.57 3.98 10.06
N HIS A 21 21.37 4.28 10.58
CA HIS A 21 20.82 3.56 11.73
C HIS A 21 20.37 2.15 11.33
N GLU A 22 20.75 1.13 12.12
CA GLU A 22 20.48 -0.29 11.83
C GLU A 22 18.99 -0.58 11.60
N VAL A 23 18.12 0.06 12.40
CA VAL A 23 16.65 -0.06 12.26
C VAL A 23 16.06 0.89 11.22
N TYR A 24 16.34 2.21 11.27
CA TYR A 24 15.65 3.20 10.43
C TYR A 24 16.20 3.32 9.01
N GLY A 25 17.49 3.03 8.78
CA GLY A 25 18.13 3.12 7.47
C GLY A 25 17.41 2.31 6.39
N PRO A 26 17.05 1.03 6.62
CA PRO A 26 16.26 0.24 5.68
C PRO A 26 14.88 0.85 5.34
N PHE A 27 14.20 1.46 6.31
CA PHE A 27 12.91 2.10 6.07
C PHE A 27 13.04 3.42 5.29
N LEU A 28 14.07 4.23 5.58
CA LEU A 28 14.36 5.45 4.82
C LEU A 28 14.73 5.15 3.37
N ALA A 29 15.48 4.07 3.13
CA ALA A 29 15.74 3.58 1.78
C ALA A 29 14.43 3.21 1.05
N GLY A 30 13.46 2.62 1.78
CA GLY A 30 12.11 2.34 1.27
C GLY A 30 11.29 3.59 0.97
N LEU A 31 11.41 4.63 1.81
CA LEU A 31 10.64 5.87 1.69
C LEU A 31 10.93 6.63 0.38
N ALA A 32 12.14 6.50 -0.17
CA ALA A 32 12.54 7.17 -1.41
C ALA A 32 11.68 6.80 -2.64
N TYR A 33 11.06 5.61 -2.63
CA TYR A 33 10.18 5.12 -3.70
C TYR A 33 8.79 4.72 -3.18
N ALA A 34 8.48 5.04 -1.93
CA ALA A 34 7.17 4.76 -1.35
C ALA A 34 6.11 5.67 -1.97
N GLU A 35 5.00 5.07 -2.38
CA GLU A 35 3.84 5.79 -2.88
C GLU A 35 2.67 5.61 -1.92
N ALA A 36 2.03 6.73 -1.56
CA ALA A 36 0.79 6.69 -0.80
C ALA A 36 -0.35 6.34 -1.75
N THR A 37 -0.97 5.17 -1.56
CA THR A 37 -2.17 4.80 -2.30
C THR A 37 -3.29 5.80 -2.02
N GLN A 38 -3.93 6.29 -3.07
CA GLN A 38 -5.08 7.16 -2.91
C GLN A 38 -6.34 6.32 -2.65
N PHE A 39 -7.11 6.73 -1.65
CA PHE A 39 -8.37 6.09 -1.30
C PHE A 39 -9.51 7.11 -1.27
N VAL A 40 -10.65 6.74 -1.86
CA VAL A 40 -11.94 7.43 -1.67
C VAL A 40 -12.81 6.71 -0.64
N ASP A 41 -12.59 5.40 -0.46
CA ASP A 41 -13.13 4.58 0.62
C ASP A 41 -12.11 3.48 0.94
N GLU A 42 -11.27 3.70 1.96
CA GLU A 42 -10.16 2.81 2.30
C GLU A 42 -10.65 1.38 2.63
N VAL A 43 -11.77 1.26 3.35
CA VAL A 43 -12.29 -0.05 3.76
C VAL A 43 -12.81 -0.82 2.55
N ALA A 44 -13.59 -0.17 1.69
CA ALA A 44 -14.11 -0.80 0.49
C ALA A 44 -12.98 -1.21 -0.47
N GLN A 45 -12.03 -0.32 -0.72
CA GLN A 45 -10.91 -0.57 -1.63
C GLN A 45 -9.94 -1.63 -1.09
N ARG A 46 -9.73 -1.69 0.23
CA ARG A 46 -9.01 -2.79 0.89
C ARG A 46 -9.70 -4.14 0.64
N ASN A 47 -11.01 -4.21 0.81
CA ASN A 47 -11.76 -5.46 0.61
C ASN A 47 -11.66 -5.95 -0.83
N VAL A 48 -11.65 -5.06 -1.83
CA VAL A 48 -11.46 -5.43 -3.25
C VAL A 48 -10.17 -6.25 -3.45
N PHE A 49 -9.06 -5.85 -2.84
CA PHE A 49 -7.80 -6.59 -2.92
C PHE A 49 -7.83 -7.92 -2.14
N LEU A 50 -8.44 -7.93 -0.95
CA LEU A 50 -8.59 -9.17 -0.17
C LEU A 50 -9.40 -10.21 -0.95
N ASP A 51 -10.50 -9.79 -1.56
CA ASP A 51 -11.33 -10.66 -2.40
C ASP A 51 -10.55 -11.13 -3.63
N ALA A 52 -9.75 -10.26 -4.26
CA ALA A 52 -8.90 -10.64 -5.39
C ALA A 52 -7.89 -11.74 -5.04
N ILE A 53 -7.27 -11.65 -3.86
CA ILE A 53 -6.34 -12.66 -3.34
C ILE A 53 -7.09 -13.96 -3.03
N ASN A 54 -8.25 -13.87 -2.37
CA ASN A 54 -9.05 -15.03 -2.01
C ASN A 54 -9.53 -15.80 -3.25
N ARG A 55 -9.96 -15.13 -4.31
CA ARG A 55 -10.31 -15.77 -5.60
C ARG A 55 -9.16 -16.63 -6.14
N VAL A 56 -7.92 -16.16 -6.02
CA VAL A 56 -6.75 -16.92 -6.48
C VAL A 56 -6.44 -18.08 -5.54
N LEU A 57 -6.30 -17.80 -4.25
CA LEU A 57 -5.77 -18.77 -3.28
C LEU A 57 -6.78 -19.82 -2.86
N LEU A 58 -8.06 -19.45 -2.77
CA LEU A 58 -9.13 -20.31 -2.23
C LEU A 58 -10.01 -20.90 -3.34
N GLU A 59 -10.23 -20.16 -4.43
CA GLU A 59 -11.13 -20.57 -5.52
C GLU A 59 -10.38 -21.07 -6.77
N GLY A 60 -9.05 -20.92 -6.81
CA GLY A 60 -8.22 -21.37 -7.93
C GLY A 60 -8.37 -20.53 -9.20
N MET A 61 -8.90 -19.31 -9.10
CA MET A 61 -9.03 -18.39 -10.23
C MET A 61 -7.66 -17.98 -10.77
N SER A 62 -7.59 -17.79 -12.10
CA SER A 62 -6.44 -17.14 -12.74
C SER A 62 -6.14 -15.78 -12.09
N PRO A 63 -4.88 -15.49 -11.71
CA PRO A 63 -4.52 -14.17 -11.18
C PRO A 63 -4.87 -13.02 -12.13
N ALA A 64 -4.74 -13.24 -13.44
CA ALA A 64 -5.05 -12.24 -14.46
C ALA A 64 -6.56 -11.91 -14.51
N ASP A 65 -7.43 -12.91 -14.34
CA ASP A 65 -8.86 -12.67 -14.27
C ASP A 65 -9.27 -12.03 -12.95
N SER A 66 -8.69 -12.49 -11.84
CA SER A 66 -9.01 -11.95 -10.52
C SER A 66 -8.63 -10.46 -10.39
N ILE A 67 -7.46 -10.06 -10.93
CA ILE A 67 -7.03 -8.66 -10.89
C ILE A 67 -7.86 -7.79 -11.84
N ARG A 68 -8.33 -8.32 -12.97
CA ARG A 68 -9.24 -7.59 -13.88
C ARG A 68 -10.57 -7.28 -13.19
N ILE A 69 -11.15 -8.27 -12.50
CA ILE A 69 -12.38 -8.07 -11.71
C ILE A 69 -12.13 -7.03 -10.60
N ALA A 70 -10.98 -7.11 -9.92
CA ALA A 70 -10.61 -6.15 -8.88
C ALA A 70 -10.53 -4.72 -9.43
N ALA A 71 -9.87 -4.53 -10.57
CA ALA A 71 -9.75 -3.22 -11.23
C ALA A 71 -11.11 -2.65 -11.65
N GLU A 72 -11.98 -3.46 -12.26
CA GLU A 72 -13.34 -3.07 -12.63
C GLU A 72 -14.17 -2.66 -11.39
N THR A 73 -14.00 -3.40 -10.28
CA THR A 73 -14.71 -3.13 -9.02
C THR A 73 -14.22 -1.84 -8.34
N ASP A 74 -12.89 -1.66 -8.22
CA ASP A 74 -12.29 -0.44 -7.66
C ASP A 74 -12.68 0.79 -8.47
N GLN A 75 -12.66 0.70 -9.81
CA GLN A 75 -13.12 1.79 -10.68
C GLN A 75 -14.59 2.14 -10.43
N GLY A 76 -15.44 1.17 -10.07
CA GLY A 76 -16.82 1.42 -9.65
C GLY A 76 -16.92 2.30 -8.40
N ILE A 77 -16.04 2.09 -7.41
CA ILE A 77 -15.95 2.91 -6.19
C ILE A 77 -15.57 4.35 -6.57
N TRP A 78 -14.53 4.52 -7.40
CA TRP A 78 -14.12 5.83 -7.90
C TRP A 78 -15.22 6.57 -8.66
N ASN A 79 -15.99 5.85 -9.47
CA ASN A 79 -17.09 6.43 -10.25
C ASN A 79 -18.26 6.89 -9.36
N GLN A 80 -18.50 6.24 -8.21
CA GLN A 80 -19.55 6.67 -7.28
C GLN A 80 -19.16 7.91 -6.48
N PHE A 81 -17.86 8.13 -6.28
CA PHE A 81 -17.34 9.29 -5.57
C PHE A 81 -17.36 10.58 -6.41
N ARG A 82 -17.25 10.47 -7.74
CA ARG A 82 -17.18 11.61 -8.68
C ARG A 82 -18.54 12.00 -9.25
#